data_AF-A0AA39JBN9-F1
#
_entry.id   AF-A0AA39JBN9-F1
#
_cell.length_a   1.000
_cell.length_b   1.000
_cell.length_c   1.000
_cell.angle_alpha   90.00
_cell.angle_beta   90.00
_cell.angle_gamma   90.00
#
_symmetry.space_group_name_H-M   'P 1'
#
loop_
_entity.id
_entity.type
_entity.pdbx_description
1 polymer ?
#
loop_
_entity_poly.entity_id
_entity_poly.type
_entity_poly.pdbx_seq_one_letter_code
_entity_poly.pdbx_strand_id
1 'polypeptide(L)'
;MLFSETGMWPVKYRRLVLALRYWQYALSLPNDHFLSCAMADAVNGNSSWMSDLVHALRRLPHPISLDVSRDWRPVDIDNLIETVERSCLKDIDDFMASSPKALLLHHCSPRAAHLHNGHASQYVVSAFRSYLLVPIPAHRKALVRLLTSSHTLAVEVLRWTERRRPPIPRDERLCRYCRQEVEDEAHVLLYCDGSDDLRALRSEFFHKVFRIAGSPLSSSLRAAPTGFDVIRLLLQTDNVDVMCSFAKFVYNVFSIYQRLPVFMPQSE
;
A
#
# COMPACT_ATOMS: atom_id res chain seq x y z
N MET A 1 -4.04 -0.52 -0.47
CA MET A 1 -3.15 0.67 -0.44
C MET A 1 -3.12 1.34 0.94
N LEU A 2 -4.14 2.07 1.41
CA LEU A 2 -4.07 2.72 2.74
C LEU A 2 -3.71 1.75 3.89
N PHE A 3 -4.29 0.56 3.87
CA PHE A 3 -4.13 -0.45 4.92
C PHE A 3 -2.69 -1.02 4.98
N SER A 4 -2.04 -1.24 3.83
CA SER A 4 -0.65 -1.74 3.76
C SER A 4 0.38 -0.74 4.32
N GLU A 5 0.06 0.56 4.21
CA GLU A 5 1.00 1.64 4.56
C GLU A 5 0.84 2.18 6.00
N THR A 6 -0.35 2.03 6.58
CA THR A 6 -0.68 2.62 7.89
C THR A 6 -0.66 1.61 9.03
N GLY A 7 -0.55 0.31 8.73
CA GLY A 7 -0.75 -0.73 9.74
C GLY A 7 -2.21 -0.94 10.13
N MET A 8 -3.15 -0.21 9.50
CA MET A 8 -4.57 -0.30 9.83
C MET A 8 -5.26 -1.43 9.09
N TRP A 9 -6.20 -2.07 9.77
CA TRP A 9 -7.03 -3.11 9.19
C TRP A 9 -8.23 -2.51 8.43
N PRO A 10 -8.61 -3.08 7.28
CA PRO A 10 -9.85 -2.70 6.62
C PRO A 10 -11.05 -2.87 7.56
N VAL A 11 -11.95 -1.89 7.57
CA VAL A 11 -13.08 -1.82 8.52
C VAL A 11 -13.93 -3.10 8.50
N LYS A 12 -14.10 -3.72 7.32
CA LYS A 12 -14.84 -4.99 7.18
C LYS A 12 -14.23 -6.12 8.02
N TYR A 13 -12.91 -6.29 7.99
CA TYR A 13 -12.22 -7.33 8.77
C TYR A 13 -12.23 -6.99 10.26
N ARG A 14 -12.00 -5.72 10.63
CA ARG A 14 -12.05 -5.30 12.03
C ARG A 14 -13.42 -5.54 12.66
N ARG A 15 -14.51 -5.24 11.94
CA ARG A 15 -15.89 -5.51 12.40
C ARG A 15 -16.16 -7.00 12.56
N LEU A 16 -15.67 -7.83 11.64
CA LEU A 16 -15.80 -9.29 11.74
C LEU A 16 -15.06 -9.84 12.97
N VAL A 17 -13.82 -9.41 13.22
CA VAL A 17 -13.07 -9.84 14.41
C VAL A 17 -13.80 -9.44 15.70
N LEU A 18 -14.38 -8.24 15.76
CA LEU A 18 -15.19 -7.82 16.91
C LEU A 18 -16.43 -8.70 17.10
N ALA A 19 -17.14 -9.01 16.01
CA ALA A 19 -18.30 -9.91 16.05
C ALA A 19 -17.90 -11.32 16.53
N LEU A 20 -16.79 -11.86 16.03
CA LEU A 20 -16.26 -13.15 16.46
C LEU A 20 -15.87 -13.15 17.95
N ARG A 21 -15.18 -12.12 18.43
CA ARG A 21 -14.86 -11.99 19.86
C ARG A 21 -16.11 -11.88 20.73
N TYR A 22 -17.16 -11.22 20.25
CA TYR A 22 -18.44 -11.18 20.95
C TYR A 22 -19.08 -12.57 21.03
N TRP A 23 -19.02 -13.35 19.95
CA TRP A 23 -19.49 -14.73 19.96
C TRP A 23 -18.66 -15.64 20.88
N GLN A 24 -17.33 -15.50 20.86
CA GLN A 24 -16.43 -16.19 21.79
C GLN A 24 -16.80 -15.93 23.26
N TYR A 25 -17.10 -14.67 23.59
CA TYR A 25 -17.58 -14.30 24.91
C TYR A 25 -18.90 -14.98 25.24
N ALA A 26 -19.86 -14.98 24.32
CA ALA A 26 -21.14 -15.67 24.55
C ALA A 26 -20.97 -17.18 24.80
N LEU A 27 -20.06 -17.84 24.08
CA LEU A 27 -19.73 -19.26 24.28
C LEU A 27 -19.05 -19.55 25.63
N SER A 28 -18.41 -18.56 26.25
CA SER A 28 -17.76 -18.72 27.56
C SER A 28 -18.73 -18.60 28.74
N LEU A 29 -19.96 -18.13 28.49
CA LEU A 29 -20.95 -17.88 29.54
C LEU A 29 -21.69 -19.17 29.91
N PRO A 30 -22.20 -19.25 31.15
CA PRO A 30 -23.10 -20.32 31.57
C PRO A 30 -24.33 -20.43 30.66
N ASN A 31 -24.86 -21.66 30.49
CA ASN A 31 -25.98 -21.94 29.58
C ASN A 31 -27.30 -21.27 29.99
N ASP A 32 -27.43 -20.88 31.25
CA ASP A 32 -28.58 -20.16 31.82
C ASP A 32 -28.45 -18.63 31.69
N HIS A 33 -27.31 -18.12 31.22
CA HIS A 33 -27.13 -16.70 30.98
C HIS A 33 -27.94 -16.25 29.75
N PHE A 34 -28.70 -15.15 29.86
CA PHE A 34 -29.57 -14.63 28.79
C PHE A 34 -28.90 -14.54 27.42
N LEU A 35 -27.65 -14.06 27.38
CA LEU A 35 -26.87 -13.98 26.14
C LEU A 35 -26.58 -15.36 25.53
N SER A 36 -26.30 -16.38 26.35
CA SER A 36 -26.05 -17.74 25.86
C SER A 36 -27.32 -18.32 25.23
N CYS A 37 -28.47 -18.15 25.91
CA CYS A 37 -29.77 -18.56 25.38
C CYS A 37 -30.11 -17.83 24.06
N ALA A 38 -29.96 -16.50 24.02
CA ALA A 38 -30.23 -15.71 22.82
C ALA A 38 -29.33 -16.10 21.64
N MET A 39 -28.08 -16.48 21.91
CA MET A 39 -27.16 -16.96 20.88
C MET A 39 -27.53 -18.36 20.37
N ALA A 40 -27.96 -19.26 21.25
CA ALA A 40 -28.48 -20.56 20.86
C ALA A 40 -29.73 -20.44 19.96
N ASP A 41 -30.65 -19.52 20.30
CA ASP A 41 -31.81 -19.22 19.45
C ASP A 41 -31.38 -18.62 18.09
N ALA A 42 -30.40 -17.73 18.10
CA ALA A 42 -29.88 -17.12 16.88
C ALA A 42 -29.25 -18.15 15.91
N VAL A 43 -28.60 -19.19 16.42
CA VAL A 43 -28.05 -20.29 15.59
C VAL A 43 -29.14 -21.04 14.82
N ASN A 44 -30.32 -21.21 15.44
CA ASN A 44 -31.45 -21.95 14.85
C ASN A 44 -32.37 -21.08 13.98
N GLY A 45 -32.29 -19.75 14.09
CA GLY A 45 -33.13 -18.81 13.36
C GLY A 45 -32.62 -18.52 11.94
N ASN A 46 -33.54 -18.49 10.97
CA ASN A 46 -33.23 -18.21 9.55
C ASN A 46 -32.81 -16.75 9.26
N SER A 47 -33.18 -15.81 10.14
CA SER A 47 -32.83 -14.37 10.04
C SER A 47 -32.34 -13.88 11.40
N SER A 48 -31.06 -14.09 11.66
CA SER A 48 -30.43 -13.84 12.94
C SER A 48 -29.08 -13.13 12.79
N TRP A 49 -28.58 -12.64 13.92
CA TRP A 49 -27.21 -12.14 14.01
C TRP A 49 -26.17 -13.18 13.53
N MET A 50 -26.43 -14.47 13.75
CA MET A 50 -25.56 -15.55 13.31
C MET A 50 -25.60 -15.73 11.78
N SER A 51 -26.78 -15.70 11.16
CA SER A 51 -26.89 -15.76 9.70
C SER A 51 -26.18 -14.57 9.05
N ASP A 52 -26.28 -13.38 9.63
CA ASP A 52 -25.57 -12.18 9.14
C ASP A 52 -24.05 -12.35 9.21
N LEU A 53 -23.54 -12.92 10.30
CA LEU A 53 -22.11 -13.22 10.45
C LEU A 53 -21.63 -14.24 9.40
N VAL A 54 -22.39 -15.31 9.17
CA VAL A 54 -22.11 -16.31 8.12
C VAL A 54 -22.07 -15.65 6.74
N HIS A 55 -23.06 -14.82 6.43
CA HIS A 55 -23.12 -14.10 5.16
C HIS A 55 -21.94 -13.13 5.00
N ALA A 56 -21.56 -12.41 6.05
CA ALA A 56 -20.45 -11.48 6.02
C ALA A 56 -19.10 -12.20 5.80
N LEU A 57 -18.87 -13.36 6.43
CA LEU A 57 -17.69 -14.20 6.23
C LEU A 57 -17.60 -14.78 4.82
N ARG A 58 -18.74 -15.22 4.25
CA ARG A 58 -18.80 -15.74 2.87
C ARG A 58 -18.59 -14.66 1.80
N ARG A 59 -18.93 -13.40 2.11
CA ARG A 59 -18.78 -12.25 1.18
C ARG A 59 -17.37 -11.64 1.17
N LEU A 60 -16.44 -12.18 1.95
CA LEU A 60 -15.04 -11.77 1.87
C LEU A 60 -14.43 -12.14 0.51
N PRO A 61 -13.44 -11.37 0.01
CA PRO A 61 -12.71 -11.72 -1.21
C PRO A 61 -12.06 -13.11 -1.17
N HIS A 62 -11.64 -13.53 0.02
CA HIS A 62 -11.35 -14.94 0.33
C HIS A 62 -12.41 -15.45 1.30
N PRO A 63 -13.44 -16.15 0.79
CA PRO A 63 -14.58 -16.59 1.58
C PRO A 63 -14.16 -17.54 2.71
N ILE A 64 -14.81 -17.37 3.86
CA ILE A 64 -14.65 -18.27 5.00
C ILE A 64 -15.98 -18.95 5.27
N SER A 65 -15.97 -20.28 5.20
CA SER A 65 -17.14 -21.10 5.49
C SER A 65 -17.26 -21.33 6.98
N LEU A 66 -18.39 -20.91 7.55
CA LEU A 66 -18.78 -21.21 8.92
C LEU A 66 -19.89 -22.26 8.90
N ASP A 67 -19.64 -23.40 9.54
CA ASP A 67 -20.66 -24.43 9.81
C ASP A 67 -21.30 -24.16 11.17
N VAL A 68 -22.53 -23.67 11.16
CA VAL A 68 -23.25 -23.30 12.38
C VAL A 68 -23.82 -24.53 13.11
N SER A 69 -23.88 -25.68 12.44
CA SER A 69 -24.37 -26.93 13.05
C SER A 69 -23.34 -27.63 13.94
N ARG A 70 -22.08 -27.22 13.83
CA ARG A 70 -20.97 -27.71 14.65
C ARG A 70 -21.08 -27.20 16.09
N ASP A 71 -20.64 -28.00 17.05
CA ASP A 71 -20.41 -27.57 18.42
C ASP A 71 -19.16 -26.69 18.51
N TRP A 72 -19.34 -25.40 18.80
CA TRP A 72 -18.29 -24.39 18.81
C TRP A 72 -17.78 -24.14 20.23
N ARG A 73 -16.45 -24.18 20.40
CA ARG A 73 -15.81 -23.79 21.66
C ARG A 73 -15.12 -22.43 21.52
N PRO A 74 -14.88 -21.70 22.62
CA PRO A 74 -14.16 -20.43 22.56
C PRO A 74 -12.82 -20.49 21.82
N VAL A 75 -12.07 -21.60 21.93
CA VAL A 75 -10.80 -21.82 21.22
C VAL A 75 -10.96 -21.99 19.70
N ASP A 76 -12.11 -22.51 19.25
CA ASP A 76 -12.39 -22.61 17.81
C ASP A 76 -12.58 -21.22 17.18
N ILE A 77 -13.07 -20.26 17.97
CA ILE A 77 -13.24 -18.88 17.53
C ILE A 77 -11.89 -18.17 17.36
N ASP A 78 -10.89 -18.48 18.19
CA ASP A 78 -9.53 -17.96 18.00
C ASP A 78 -8.95 -18.39 16.65
N ASN A 79 -9.08 -19.69 16.31
CA ASN A 79 -8.64 -20.22 15.01
C ASN A 79 -9.40 -19.56 13.83
N LEU A 80 -10.68 -19.24 14.03
CA LEU A 80 -11.49 -18.56 13.04
C LEU A 80 -11.05 -17.09 12.87
N ILE A 81 -10.74 -16.39 13.96
CA ILE A 81 -10.16 -15.05 13.93
C ILE A 81 -8.84 -15.08 13.15
N GLU A 82 -7.92 -16.00 13.46
CA GLU A 82 -6.66 -16.13 12.70
C GLU A 82 -6.90 -16.40 11.20
N THR A 83 -7.98 -17.11 10.85
CA THR A 83 -8.35 -17.35 9.46
C THR A 83 -8.88 -16.08 8.77
N VAL A 84 -9.69 -15.28 9.48
CA VAL A 84 -10.11 -13.94 9.03
C VAL A 84 -8.90 -13.03 8.84
N GLU A 85 -7.93 -13.11 9.74
CA GLU A 85 -6.69 -12.34 9.69
C GLU A 85 -5.84 -12.70 8.47
N ARG A 86 -5.63 -13.98 8.21
CA ARG A 86 -4.97 -14.47 6.99
C ARG A 86 -5.71 -14.08 5.72
N SER A 87 -7.04 -14.15 5.72
CA SER A 87 -7.89 -13.69 4.60
C SER A 87 -7.68 -12.19 4.32
N CYS A 88 -7.53 -11.37 5.37
CA CYS A 88 -7.25 -9.94 5.22
C CYS A 88 -5.89 -9.67 4.56
N LEU A 89 -4.84 -10.34 5.03
CA LEU A 89 -3.50 -10.16 4.47
C LEU A 89 -3.46 -10.55 3.00
N LYS A 90 -4.11 -11.67 2.65
CA LYS A 90 -4.22 -12.13 1.28
C LYS A 90 -5.01 -11.16 0.38
N ASP A 91 -6.12 -10.60 0.87
CA ASP A 91 -6.88 -9.59 0.13
C ASP A 91 -6.04 -8.33 -0.15
N ILE A 92 -5.21 -7.92 0.81
CA ILE A 92 -4.28 -6.80 0.61
C ILE A 92 -3.21 -7.18 -0.41
N ASP A 93 -2.58 -8.34 -0.29
CA ASP A 93 -1.54 -8.79 -1.23
C ASP A 93 -2.08 -8.95 -2.66
N ASP A 94 -3.26 -9.56 -2.83
CA ASP A 94 -3.90 -9.74 -4.14
C ASP A 94 -4.29 -8.39 -4.75
N PHE A 95 -4.79 -7.44 -3.95
CA PHE A 95 -5.03 -6.07 -4.40
C PHE A 95 -3.74 -5.40 -4.86
N MET A 96 -2.65 -5.59 -4.12
CA MET A 96 -1.37 -5.00 -4.45
C MET A 96 -0.89 -5.59 -5.76
N ALA A 97 -0.72 -6.92 -5.84
CA ALA A 97 -0.24 -7.67 -7.01
C ALA A 97 -1.03 -7.39 -8.30
N SER A 98 -2.36 -7.26 -8.20
CA SER A 98 -3.21 -6.99 -9.38
C SER A 98 -3.23 -5.53 -9.82
N SER A 99 -2.84 -4.59 -8.96
CA SER A 99 -2.99 -3.17 -9.25
C SER A 99 -1.81 -2.60 -10.04
N PRO A 100 -2.03 -2.05 -11.25
CA PRO A 100 -0.98 -1.34 -11.97
C PRO A 100 -0.54 -0.04 -11.26
N LYS A 101 -1.35 0.47 -10.30
CA LYS A 101 -1.04 1.65 -9.47
C LYS A 101 -0.13 1.33 -8.28
N ALA A 102 0.05 0.05 -7.96
CA ALA A 102 0.85 -0.35 -6.80
C ALA A 102 2.32 -0.57 -7.17
N LEU A 103 2.80 -0.09 -8.34
CA LEU A 103 4.12 -0.41 -8.88
C LEU A 103 5.27 -0.17 -7.89
N LEU A 104 5.22 0.96 -7.19
CA LEU A 104 6.20 1.35 -6.16
C LEU A 104 5.92 0.73 -4.79
N LEU A 105 4.73 0.17 -4.58
CA LEU A 105 4.28 -0.40 -3.31
C LEU A 105 4.38 -1.94 -3.27
N HIS A 106 4.41 -2.64 -4.42
CA HIS A 106 4.55 -4.10 -4.50
C HIS A 106 5.76 -4.64 -3.73
N HIS A 107 6.82 -3.84 -3.65
CA HIS A 107 8.08 -4.21 -3.02
C HIS A 107 8.23 -3.63 -1.61
N CYS A 108 7.24 -2.91 -1.09
CA CYS A 108 7.17 -2.56 0.33
C CYS A 108 6.74 -3.76 1.19
N SER A 109 6.39 -4.90 0.58
CA SER A 109 6.15 -6.18 1.26
C SER A 109 7.46 -6.77 1.82
N PRO A 110 7.43 -7.46 2.97
CA PRO A 110 8.42 -7.33 4.03
C PRO A 110 9.77 -7.98 3.72
N ARG A 111 10.85 -7.25 4.07
CA ARG A 111 12.09 -7.89 4.53
C ARG A 111 11.74 -8.75 5.75
N ALA A 112 12.23 -9.99 5.78
CA ALA A 112 12.32 -10.75 7.01
C ALA A 112 13.04 -9.87 8.05
N ALA A 113 12.30 -9.35 9.03
CA ALA A 113 12.92 -8.81 10.22
C ALA A 113 13.75 -9.95 10.81
N HIS A 114 15.05 -9.71 11.02
CA HIS A 114 15.91 -10.66 11.69
C HIS A 114 15.26 -11.07 13.02
N LEU A 115 15.14 -12.39 13.19
CA LEU A 115 14.69 -13.06 14.39
C LEU A 115 15.35 -12.45 15.64
N HIS A 116 14.54 -11.81 16.47
CA HIS A 116 14.76 -11.86 17.91
C HIS A 116 13.64 -12.72 18.50
N ASN A 117 14.03 -13.86 19.10
CA ASN A 117 13.19 -14.81 19.84
C ASN A 117 12.35 -15.83 19.05
N GLY A 118 12.91 -16.47 18.01
CA GLY A 118 12.50 -17.82 17.58
C GLY A 118 11.07 -18.01 17.04
N HIS A 119 10.21 -17.00 17.11
CA HIS A 119 8.92 -16.96 16.44
C HIS A 119 9.09 -16.21 15.13
N ALA A 120 8.91 -16.92 14.02
CA ALA A 120 8.87 -16.33 12.68
C ALA A 120 7.82 -15.20 12.67
N SER A 121 8.28 -13.95 12.66
CA SER A 121 7.40 -12.79 12.53
C SER A 121 6.78 -12.81 11.14
N GLN A 122 5.50 -13.15 11.10
CA GLN A 122 4.68 -13.26 9.90
C GLN A 122 4.63 -11.92 9.16
N TYR A 123 4.86 -11.99 7.86
CA TYR A 123 4.31 -11.12 6.81
C TYR A 123 3.76 -9.77 7.27
N VAL A 124 4.61 -8.75 7.42
CA VAL A 124 4.15 -7.38 7.70
C VAL A 124 3.72 -6.69 6.40
N VAL A 125 2.65 -7.20 5.80
CA VAL A 125 1.93 -6.58 4.68
C VAL A 125 1.31 -5.24 5.13
N SER A 126 1.03 -5.10 6.42
CA SER A 126 0.41 -3.94 7.06
C SER A 126 1.33 -3.39 8.16
N ALA A 127 2.28 -2.52 7.78
CA ALA A 127 3.17 -1.83 8.71
C ALA A 127 3.05 -0.32 8.51
N PHE A 128 3.13 0.44 9.61
CA PHE A 128 3.30 1.88 9.53
C PHE A 128 4.66 2.21 8.91
N ARG A 129 4.68 2.95 7.80
CA ARG A 129 5.91 3.20 7.04
C ARG A 129 6.64 4.47 7.47
N SER A 130 7.97 4.42 7.45
CA SER A 130 8.86 5.52 7.87
C SER A 130 8.66 6.81 7.06
N TYR A 131 8.32 6.72 5.77
CA TYR A 131 8.05 7.89 4.94
C TYR A 131 6.83 8.71 5.40
N LEU A 132 5.92 8.12 6.20
CA LEU A 132 4.79 8.85 6.81
C LEU A 132 5.24 9.75 7.98
N LEU A 133 6.44 9.54 8.51
CA LEU A 133 7.05 10.37 9.56
C LEU A 133 7.77 11.61 9.04
N VAL A 134 7.85 11.82 7.72
CA VAL A 134 8.47 13.02 7.15
C VAL A 134 7.81 14.27 7.75
N PRO A 135 8.57 15.16 8.40
CA PRO A 135 8.01 16.21 9.25
C PRO A 135 7.31 17.30 8.44
N ILE A 136 7.82 17.60 7.24
CA ILE A 136 7.26 18.64 6.36
C ILE A 136 6.03 18.08 5.62
N PRO A 137 4.81 18.58 5.87
CA PRO A 137 3.60 18.00 5.30
C PRO A 137 3.56 18.03 3.76
N ALA A 138 4.12 19.06 3.14
CA ALA A 138 4.17 19.18 1.67
C ALA A 138 5.03 18.07 1.04
N HIS A 139 6.20 17.78 1.63
CA HIS A 139 7.10 16.73 1.17
C HIS A 139 6.49 15.34 1.38
N ARG A 140 5.90 15.12 2.55
CA ARG A 140 5.17 13.87 2.84
C ARG A 140 4.03 13.64 1.85
N LYS A 141 3.23 14.67 1.56
CA LYS A 141 2.15 14.58 0.55
C LYS A 141 2.69 14.25 -0.83
N ALA A 142 3.84 14.80 -1.22
CA ALA A 142 4.47 14.48 -2.50
C ALA A 142 4.88 13.00 -2.60
N LEU A 143 5.51 12.45 -1.54
CA LEU A 143 5.83 11.02 -1.49
C LEU A 143 4.59 10.13 -1.51
N VAL A 144 3.57 10.46 -0.72
CA VAL A 144 2.31 9.69 -0.75
C VAL A 144 1.68 9.74 -2.14
N ARG A 145 1.68 10.90 -2.81
CA ARG A 145 1.17 11.00 -4.19
C ARG A 145 1.97 10.14 -5.17
N LEU A 146 3.31 10.15 -5.05
CA LEU A 146 4.21 9.29 -5.85
C LEU A 146 3.85 7.81 -5.67
N LEU A 147 3.74 7.35 -4.42
CA LEU A 147 3.47 5.96 -4.09
C LEU A 147 2.06 5.48 -4.47
N THR A 148 1.09 6.38 -4.43
CA THR A 148 -0.33 6.05 -4.63
C THR A 148 -0.82 6.33 -6.05
N SER A 149 0.10 6.57 -7.01
CA SER A 149 -0.22 6.95 -8.39
C SER A 149 -1.23 8.11 -8.44
N SER A 150 -1.08 9.08 -7.54
CA SER A 150 -1.96 10.25 -7.40
C SER A 150 -1.23 11.56 -7.73
N HIS A 151 -0.24 11.47 -8.63
CA HIS A 151 0.56 12.59 -9.13
C HIS A 151 0.12 13.03 -10.52
N THR A 152 0.66 14.16 -10.99
CA THR A 152 0.25 14.85 -12.22
C THR A 152 1.09 14.46 -13.44
N LEU A 153 1.80 13.32 -13.39
CA LEU A 153 2.65 12.87 -14.49
C LEU A 153 1.82 12.25 -15.61
N ALA A 154 2.31 12.31 -16.85
CA ALA A 154 1.56 11.87 -18.03
C ALA A 154 1.17 10.39 -17.94
N VAL A 155 2.03 9.53 -17.36
CA VAL A 155 1.73 8.10 -17.16
C VAL A 155 0.42 7.89 -16.38
N GLU A 156 0.08 8.80 -15.47
CA GLU A 156 -1.12 8.75 -14.64
C GLU A 156 -2.27 9.62 -15.15
N VAL A 157 -1.99 10.80 -15.70
CA VAL A 157 -3.05 11.69 -16.19
C VAL A 157 -3.66 11.16 -17.49
N LEU A 158 -2.82 10.71 -18.42
CA LEU A 158 -3.26 10.34 -19.76
C LEU A 158 -3.86 8.93 -19.85
N ARG A 159 -3.71 8.11 -18.80
CA ARG A 159 -4.29 6.75 -18.73
C ARG A 159 -5.81 6.73 -18.66
N TRP A 160 -6.44 7.83 -18.23
CA TRP A 160 -7.87 7.89 -17.97
C TRP A 160 -8.62 8.38 -19.21
N THR A 161 -9.81 7.84 -19.41
CA THR A 161 -10.78 8.41 -20.33
C THR A 161 -11.29 9.73 -19.76
N GLU A 162 -11.23 10.78 -20.56
CA GLU A 162 -11.90 12.05 -20.30
C GLU A 162 -13.03 12.27 -21.29
N ARG A 163 -13.94 13.19 -20.99
CA ARG A 163 -15.17 13.44 -21.78
C ARG A 163 -14.95 13.57 -23.30
N ARG A 164 -13.77 14.04 -23.72
CA ARG A 164 -13.42 14.27 -25.13
C ARG A 164 -12.12 13.59 -25.55
N ARG A 165 -11.59 12.67 -24.74
CA ARG A 165 -10.28 12.08 -24.98
C ARG A 165 -10.25 10.61 -24.54
N PRO A 166 -9.98 9.67 -25.45
CA PRO A 166 -9.73 8.27 -25.06
C PRO A 166 -8.43 8.15 -24.24
N PRO A 167 -8.26 7.04 -23.50
CA PRO A 167 -7.01 6.79 -22.80
C PRO A 167 -5.86 6.67 -23.82
N ILE A 168 -4.74 7.34 -23.55
CA ILE A 168 -3.58 7.33 -24.45
C ILE A 168 -2.71 6.09 -24.12
N PRO A 169 -2.25 5.32 -25.13
CA PRO A 169 -1.31 4.22 -24.96
C PRO A 169 -0.06 4.62 -24.16
N ARG A 170 0.53 3.71 -23.37
CA ARG A 170 1.61 4.06 -22.41
C ARG A 170 2.83 4.67 -23.10
N ASP A 171 3.22 4.08 -24.21
CA ASP A 171 4.31 4.47 -25.10
C ASP A 171 4.15 5.88 -25.67
N GLU A 172 2.92 6.35 -25.85
CA GLU A 172 2.62 7.71 -26.32
C GLU A 172 2.58 8.78 -25.20
N ARG A 173 2.69 8.38 -23.92
CA ARG A 173 2.63 9.32 -22.77
C ARG A 173 3.98 9.99 -22.55
N LEU A 174 4.47 10.70 -23.55
CA LEU A 174 5.80 11.29 -23.57
C LEU A 174 5.98 12.39 -22.53
N CYS A 175 7.23 12.53 -22.06
CA CYS A 175 7.65 13.55 -21.12
C CYS A 175 7.48 14.96 -21.67
N ARG A 176 6.85 15.83 -20.88
CA ARG A 176 6.59 17.24 -21.26
C ARG A 176 7.85 18.08 -21.44
N TYR A 177 8.98 17.66 -20.86
CA TYR A 177 10.26 18.35 -21.00
C TYR A 177 11.09 17.81 -22.16
N CYS A 178 11.41 16.51 -22.19
CA CYS A 178 12.31 15.96 -23.23
C CYS A 178 11.58 15.45 -24.49
N ARG A 179 10.29 15.08 -24.39
CA ARG A 179 9.47 14.50 -25.47
C ARG A 179 10.05 13.23 -26.13
N GLN A 180 10.99 12.55 -25.47
CA GLN A 180 11.66 11.37 -26.01
C GLN A 180 11.21 10.08 -25.32
N GLU A 181 11.03 10.15 -24.01
CA GLU A 181 10.72 8.99 -23.17
C GLU A 181 9.35 9.16 -22.49
N VAL A 182 8.79 8.06 -22.02
CA VAL A 182 7.53 8.05 -21.25
C VAL A 182 7.70 8.87 -19.96
N GLU A 183 6.73 9.73 -19.65
CA GLU A 183 6.68 10.51 -18.42
C GLU A 183 6.24 9.67 -17.21
N ASP A 184 7.07 8.71 -16.83
CA ASP A 184 6.90 7.90 -15.63
C ASP A 184 7.77 8.37 -14.46
N GLU A 185 7.57 7.78 -13.29
CA GLU A 185 8.21 8.18 -12.04
C GLU A 185 9.74 8.05 -12.12
N ALA A 186 10.23 6.98 -12.74
CA ALA A 186 11.66 6.73 -12.89
C ALA A 186 12.30 7.76 -13.84
N HIS A 187 11.69 7.99 -15.00
CA HIS A 187 12.15 8.99 -15.95
C HIS A 187 12.22 10.38 -15.32
N VAL A 188 11.11 10.80 -14.71
CA VAL A 188 10.96 12.15 -14.16
C VAL A 188 11.94 12.42 -13.02
N LEU A 189 12.15 11.45 -12.13
CA LEU A 189 13.04 11.61 -10.98
C LEU A 189 14.52 11.43 -11.37
N LEU A 190 14.85 10.51 -12.27
CA LEU A 190 16.22 10.02 -12.38
C LEU A 190 16.88 10.24 -13.74
N TYR A 191 16.12 10.43 -14.82
CA TYR A 191 16.67 10.40 -16.18
C TYR A 191 16.37 11.65 -17.02
N CYS A 192 15.31 12.40 -16.73
CA CYS A 192 14.90 13.50 -17.58
C CYS A 192 15.90 14.66 -17.60
N ASP A 193 16.54 14.90 -18.74
CA ASP A 193 17.51 15.99 -18.91
C ASP A 193 16.94 17.21 -19.65
N GLY A 194 15.60 17.29 -19.82
CA GLY A 194 14.94 18.37 -20.54
C GLY A 194 14.84 19.71 -19.79
N SER A 195 15.44 19.82 -18.59
CA SER A 195 15.52 21.07 -17.83
C SER A 195 16.79 21.14 -16.99
N ASP A 196 17.48 22.28 -17.03
CA ASP A 196 18.68 22.53 -16.22
C ASP A 196 18.39 22.46 -14.73
N ASP A 197 17.22 22.96 -14.30
CA ASP A 197 16.75 22.88 -12.92
C ASP A 197 16.66 21.42 -12.44
N LEU A 198 16.18 20.51 -13.29
CA LEU A 198 16.06 19.09 -12.95
C LEU A 198 17.45 18.45 -12.80
N ARG A 199 18.38 18.76 -13.70
CA ARG A 199 19.76 18.24 -13.65
C ARG A 199 20.46 18.71 -12.39
N ALA A 200 20.41 20.02 -12.10
CA ALA A 200 20.99 20.60 -10.90
C ALA A 200 20.40 19.98 -9.62
N LEU A 201 19.07 19.86 -9.56
CA LEU A 201 18.37 19.27 -8.41
C LEU A 201 18.76 17.80 -8.19
N ARG A 202 18.88 17.01 -9.26
CA ARG A 202 19.30 15.61 -9.19
C ARG A 202 20.74 15.47 -8.70
N SER A 203 21.66 16.28 -9.24
CA SER A 203 23.05 16.32 -8.81
C SER A 203 23.19 16.69 -7.33
N GLU A 204 22.48 17.73 -6.88
CA GLU A 204 22.45 18.15 -5.47
C GLU A 204 21.91 17.02 -4.58
N PHE A 205 20.79 16.41 -4.98
CA PHE A 205 20.17 15.32 -4.25
C PHE A 205 21.12 14.14 -4.07
N PHE A 206 21.69 13.60 -5.16
CA PHE A 206 22.58 12.44 -5.05
C PHE A 206 23.88 12.77 -4.34
N HIS A 207 24.45 13.96 -4.56
CA HIS A 207 25.64 14.39 -3.81
C HIS A 207 25.36 14.42 -2.30
N LYS A 208 24.20 14.94 -1.89
CA LYS A 208 23.77 14.93 -0.48
C LYS A 208 23.55 13.51 0.02
N VAL A 209 22.80 12.68 -0.71
CA VAL A 209 22.49 11.30 -0.31
C VAL A 209 23.75 10.48 -0.15
N PHE A 210 24.70 10.49 -1.09
CA PHE A 210 25.94 9.73 -0.97
C PHE A 210 26.86 10.21 0.16
N ARG A 211 26.67 11.43 0.67
CA ARG A 211 27.40 11.92 1.86
C ARG A 211 26.79 11.44 3.18
N ILE A 212 25.47 11.30 3.25
CA ILE A 212 24.75 10.93 4.48
C ILE A 212 24.39 9.44 4.53
N ALA A 213 24.35 8.77 3.37
CA ALA A 213 24.05 7.36 3.27
C ALA A 213 25.24 6.53 3.72
N GLY A 214 24.99 5.50 4.51
CA GLY A 214 26.00 4.49 4.83
C GLY A 214 26.51 3.76 3.59
N SER A 215 27.67 3.11 3.71
CA SER A 215 28.30 2.32 2.64
C SER A 215 27.36 1.27 1.99
N PRO A 216 26.52 0.53 2.76
CA PRO A 216 25.62 -0.47 2.17
C PRO A 216 24.59 0.15 1.21
N LEU A 217 23.89 1.20 1.65
CA LEU A 217 22.88 1.87 0.83
C LEU A 217 23.51 2.51 -0.42
N SER A 218 24.66 3.16 -0.25
CA SER A 218 25.38 3.77 -1.37
C SER A 218 25.79 2.74 -2.43
N SER A 219 26.25 1.56 -2.01
CA SER A 219 26.60 0.47 -2.92
C SER A 219 25.36 -0.08 -3.64
N SER A 220 24.26 -0.30 -2.91
CA SER A 220 22.99 -0.75 -3.50
C SER A 220 22.42 0.24 -4.51
N LEU A 221 22.50 1.55 -4.23
CA LEU A 221 22.04 2.59 -5.15
C LEU A 221 22.84 2.60 -6.45
N ARG A 222 24.16 2.35 -6.40
CA ARG A 222 25.01 2.26 -7.60
C ARG A 222 24.77 0.98 -8.40
N ALA A 223 24.42 -0.11 -7.72
CA ALA A 223 24.19 -1.41 -8.34
C ALA A 223 22.74 -1.62 -8.81
N ALA A 224 21.84 -0.67 -8.56
CA ALA A 224 20.43 -0.79 -8.92
C ALA A 224 20.27 -0.87 -10.45
N PRO A 225 19.57 -1.91 -10.98
CA PRO A 225 19.50 -2.12 -12.42
C PRO A 225 18.52 -1.17 -13.11
N THR A 226 17.51 -0.67 -12.40
CA THR A 226 16.52 0.26 -12.94
C THR A 226 16.27 1.45 -12.01
N GLY A 227 15.73 2.52 -12.56
CA GLY A 227 15.35 3.70 -11.78
C GLY A 227 14.24 3.43 -10.77
N PHE A 228 13.35 2.48 -11.07
CA PHE A 228 12.36 2.01 -10.11
C PHE A 228 13.02 1.34 -8.90
N ASP A 229 14.11 0.59 -9.09
CA ASP A 229 14.85 -0.02 -7.98
C ASP A 229 15.58 1.01 -7.13
N VAL A 230 16.11 2.07 -7.74
CA VAL A 230 16.65 3.23 -7.01
C VAL A 230 15.58 3.87 -6.12
N ILE A 231 14.38 4.13 -6.67
CA ILE A 231 13.26 4.70 -5.92
C ILE A 231 12.86 3.78 -4.77
N ARG A 232 12.77 2.46 -5.01
CA ARG A 232 12.44 1.48 -3.97
C ARG A 232 13.47 1.45 -2.84
N LEU A 233 14.77 1.46 -3.16
CA LEU A 233 15.84 1.51 -2.16
C LEU A 233 15.76 2.78 -1.30
N LEU A 234 15.42 3.92 -1.90
CA LEU A 234 15.23 5.18 -1.18
C LEU A 234 13.99 5.17 -0.27
N LEU A 235 12.92 4.48 -0.67
CA LEU A 235 11.68 4.33 0.11
C LEU A 235 11.84 3.38 1.30
N GLN A 236 12.75 2.41 1.20
CA GLN A 236 12.99 1.38 2.21
C GLN A 236 14.11 1.76 3.20
N THR A 237 14.67 2.96 3.10
CA THR A 237 15.75 3.37 4.00
C THR A 237 15.22 3.63 5.42
N ASP A 238 15.97 3.13 6.41
CA ASP A 238 15.75 3.47 7.82
C ASP A 238 16.41 4.81 8.20
N ASN A 239 17.21 5.39 7.30
CA ASN A 239 17.87 6.67 7.55
C ASN A 239 16.89 7.83 7.32
N VAL A 240 16.49 8.48 8.42
CA VAL A 240 15.53 9.59 8.42
C VAL A 240 16.00 10.77 7.57
N ASP A 241 17.30 11.08 7.56
CA ASP A 241 17.85 12.20 6.78
C ASP A 241 17.81 11.93 5.28
N VAL A 242 18.08 10.68 4.87
CA VAL A 242 17.91 10.25 3.47
C VAL A 242 16.45 10.32 3.08
N MET A 243 15.54 9.79 3.92
CA MET A 243 14.09 9.83 3.67
C MET A 243 13.57 11.26 3.53
N CYS A 244 13.96 12.17 4.43
CA CYS A 244 13.57 13.57 4.37
C CYS A 244 14.14 14.28 3.12
N SER A 245 15.38 13.95 2.75
CA SER A 245 16.01 14.49 1.54
C SER A 245 15.33 13.99 0.28
N PHE A 246 14.94 12.71 0.23
CA PHE A 246 14.19 12.13 -0.88
C PHE A 246 12.78 12.74 -0.98
N ALA A 247 12.09 12.93 0.14
CA ALA A 247 10.78 13.57 0.16
C ALA A 247 10.82 15.00 -0.37
N LYS A 248 11.83 15.78 0.03
CA LYS A 248 12.07 17.14 -0.50
C LYS A 248 12.36 17.11 -2.00
N PHE A 249 13.19 16.17 -2.44
CA PHE A 249 13.54 16.01 -3.85
C PHE A 249 12.30 15.74 -4.71
N VAL A 250 11.47 14.77 -4.33
CA VAL A 250 10.22 14.44 -5.04
C VAL A 250 9.28 15.65 -5.10
N TYR A 251 9.13 16.39 -3.99
CA TYR A 251 8.32 17.61 -3.97
C TYR A 251 8.82 18.67 -4.95
N ASN A 252 10.13 18.90 -4.99
CA ASN A 252 10.73 19.89 -5.89
C ASN A 252 10.59 19.48 -7.36
N VAL A 253 10.83 18.21 -7.70
CA VAL A 253 10.65 17.69 -9.05
C VAL A 253 9.18 17.86 -9.50
N PHE A 254 8.22 17.46 -8.66
CA PHE A 254 6.80 17.64 -8.99
C PHE A 254 6.42 19.11 -9.15
N SER A 255 7.00 20.00 -8.34
CA SER A 255 6.78 21.45 -8.48
C SER A 255 7.29 21.99 -9.81
N ILE A 256 8.39 21.47 -10.34
CA ILE A 256 8.91 21.80 -11.67
C ILE A 256 7.96 21.27 -12.76
N TYR A 257 7.50 20.03 -12.66
CA TYR A 257 6.59 19.43 -13.65
C TYR A 257 5.21 20.07 -13.70
N GLN A 258 4.72 20.61 -12.59
CA GLN A 258 3.45 21.33 -12.53
C GLN A 258 3.47 22.69 -13.26
N ARG A 259 4.64 23.23 -13.60
CA ARG A 259 4.76 24.51 -14.33
C ARG A 259 4.38 24.40 -15.80
N LEU A 260 4.46 23.20 -16.37
CA LEU A 260 4.13 22.95 -17.77
C LEU A 260 2.91 22.03 -17.88
N PRO A 261 2.04 22.25 -18.86
CA PRO A 261 0.97 21.30 -19.15
C PRO A 261 1.56 19.95 -19.58
N VAL A 262 0.79 18.88 -19.38
CA VAL A 262 1.12 17.54 -19.89
C VAL A 262 1.25 17.62 -21.42
N PHE A 263 2.27 16.98 -21.98
CA PHE A 263 2.41 16.91 -23.43
C PHE A 263 1.31 16.03 -24.02
N MET A 264 0.61 16.58 -25.01
CA MET A 264 -0.43 15.87 -25.74
C MET A 264 0.13 15.45 -27.10
N PRO A 265 0.15 14.15 -27.43
CA PRO A 265 0.46 13.72 -28.79
C PRO A 265 -0.59 14.30 -29.75
N GLN A 266 -0.15 14.79 -30.91
CA GLN A 266 -1.06 15.23 -31.95
C GLN A 266 -1.75 14.00 -32.52
N SER A 267 -3.09 13.99 -32.53
CA SER A 267 -3.85 12.97 -33.23
C SER A 267 -3.64 13.17 -34.73
N GLU A 268 -3.04 12.20 -35.41
CA GLU A 268 -3.11 12.09 -36.87
C GLU A 268 -4.56 11.88 -37.33
#